data_AF-A0A498JXZ4-F1
#
_entry.id   AF-A0A498JXZ4-F1
#
_cell.length_a   1.000
_cell.length_b   1.000
_cell.length_c   1.000
_cell.angle_alpha   90.00
_cell.angle_beta   90.00
_cell.angle_gamma   90.00
#
_symmetry.space_group_name_H-M   'P 1'
#
loop_
_entity.id
_entity.type
_entity.pdbx_description
1 polymer ?
#
loop_
_entity_poly.entity_id
_entity_poly.type
_entity_poly.pdbx_seq_one_letter_code
_entity_poly.pdbx_strand_id
1 'polypeptide(L)'
;MSNYPFRPGSPKSFVAYPSGEFDLESGTFRKPRKHRSSSSHPIKMIRSIGNRIQYYCKLHPLLVFVISLSVGVSILILLSLYERGYQMTNNYQNYDVSSSSYPLPNLQNLVMVAGHSVYTSSSCGKVDKEDSWFLESYPKNPGQAATFVAHIQEGIGVAAKDNRALLLFSGGETRREAGPRSEAQSYWAVAESKGWFGQEDLRSRTLTEEHARDSFENLLFSVCRFRELTGTYPQNITVVSYDFKEQRFVHLHRAAIGFPESRFFYVGTPAISTAKVAAQKGEAIVRAQFQEDPYGCRGSLYRKKLGRDPFHRSIPYPNGCPEIEGLFRYCGSAPYPGSLPWPKELN
;
A
#
# COMPACT_ATOMS: atom_id res chain seq x y z
N MET A 1 18.93 -63.39 -52.30
CA MET A 1 18.10 -62.95 -53.44
C MET A 1 16.65 -63.02 -52.97
N SER A 2 15.78 -62.01 -52.95
CA SER A 2 15.79 -60.62 -53.43
C SER A 2 14.76 -59.83 -52.58
N ASN A 3 14.99 -58.53 -52.40
CA ASN A 3 14.13 -57.56 -51.72
C ASN A 3 12.92 -57.12 -52.58
N TYR A 4 11.84 -56.63 -51.93
CA TYR A 4 10.98 -55.44 -52.23
C TYR A 4 9.51 -55.60 -51.76
N PRO A 5 8.74 -54.51 -51.51
CA PRO A 5 8.13 -54.27 -50.19
C PRO A 5 6.59 -54.18 -50.18
N PHE A 6 6.04 -54.22 -48.97
CA PHE A 6 4.63 -54.06 -48.63
C PHE A 6 4.07 -52.65 -48.94
N ARG A 7 2.86 -52.60 -49.51
CA ARG A 7 1.96 -51.43 -49.52
C ARG A 7 0.59 -51.90 -49.04
N PRO A 8 -0.01 -51.36 -47.95
CA PRO A 8 -1.37 -51.71 -47.59
C PRO A 8 -2.37 -50.77 -48.27
N GLY A 9 -3.24 -51.33 -49.10
CA GLY A 9 -4.45 -50.66 -49.58
C GLY A 9 -5.60 -50.86 -48.58
N SER A 10 -6.24 -49.77 -48.16
CA SER A 10 -7.45 -49.77 -47.32
C SER A 10 -8.73 -49.74 -48.17
N PRO A 11 -9.88 -50.20 -47.63
CA PRO A 11 -11.06 -50.55 -48.42
C PRO A 11 -11.92 -49.33 -48.82
N LYS A 12 -12.63 -49.48 -49.94
CA LYS A 12 -13.58 -48.50 -50.49
C LYS A 12 -14.81 -48.36 -49.59
N SER A 13 -15.12 -47.14 -49.16
CA SER A 13 -16.40 -46.79 -48.53
C SER A 13 -17.44 -46.37 -49.58
N PHE A 14 -18.69 -46.72 -49.26
CA PHE A 14 -19.94 -46.49 -49.96
C PHE A 14 -20.13 -45.04 -50.46
N VAL A 15 -20.63 -44.87 -51.68
CA VAL A 15 -21.10 -43.57 -52.20
C VAL A 15 -22.56 -43.38 -51.77
N ALA A 16 -22.77 -42.60 -50.72
CA ALA A 16 -24.09 -42.03 -50.42
C ALA A 16 -24.38 -40.88 -51.42
N TYR A 17 -25.63 -40.78 -51.84
CA TYR A 17 -26.16 -39.80 -52.80
C TYR A 17 -25.69 -38.36 -52.54
N PRO A 18 -25.46 -37.53 -53.58
CA PRO A 18 -25.18 -36.12 -53.38
C PRO A 18 -26.44 -35.40 -52.91
N SER A 19 -26.39 -34.83 -51.71
CA SER A 19 -27.39 -33.92 -51.17
C SER A 19 -27.40 -32.62 -51.98
N GLY A 20 -28.34 -32.51 -52.92
CA GLY A 20 -28.73 -31.26 -53.53
C GLY A 20 -30.16 -30.91 -53.10
N GLU A 21 -30.36 -29.72 -52.54
CA GLU A 21 -31.70 -29.21 -52.24
C GLU A 21 -32.49 -29.08 -53.56
N PHE A 22 -33.59 -29.83 -53.65
CA PHE A 22 -34.55 -29.76 -54.74
C PHE A 22 -35.68 -28.80 -54.32
N ASP A 23 -35.79 -27.67 -55.03
CA ASP A 23 -36.79 -26.65 -54.79
C ASP A 23 -38.09 -27.01 -55.54
N LEU A 24 -39.13 -27.40 -54.80
CA LEU A 24 -40.36 -28.02 -55.30
C LEU A 24 -41.29 -27.06 -56.06
N GLU A 25 -41.07 -25.74 -56.01
CA GLU A 25 -41.91 -24.76 -56.71
C GLU A 25 -41.39 -24.35 -58.10
N SER A 26 -40.13 -24.66 -58.46
CA SER A 26 -39.51 -24.16 -59.72
C SER A 26 -38.89 -25.22 -60.63
N GLY A 27 -38.92 -26.50 -60.26
CA GLY A 27 -38.66 -27.63 -61.15
C GLY A 27 -37.26 -27.70 -61.80
N THR A 28 -36.23 -27.05 -61.25
CA THR A 28 -34.87 -27.06 -61.84
C THR A 28 -33.74 -27.29 -60.82
N PHE A 29 -32.72 -28.06 -61.23
CA PHE A 29 -31.54 -28.36 -60.41
C PHE A 29 -30.49 -27.24 -60.48
N ARG A 30 -30.13 -26.64 -59.32
CA ARG A 30 -29.02 -25.67 -59.23
C ARG A 30 -27.66 -26.38 -59.11
N LYS A 31 -26.73 -26.12 -60.03
CA LYS A 31 -25.32 -26.58 -59.96
C LYS A 31 -24.50 -25.71 -59.00
N PRO A 32 -23.56 -26.28 -58.20
CA PRO A 32 -22.67 -25.49 -57.36
C PRO A 32 -21.60 -24.78 -58.21
N ARG A 33 -21.44 -23.48 -57.99
CA ARG A 33 -20.44 -22.63 -58.66
C ARG A 33 -19.09 -22.78 -57.93
N LYS A 34 -18.02 -23.19 -58.63
CA LYS A 34 -16.64 -23.25 -58.11
C LYS A 34 -16.22 -21.91 -57.51
N HIS A 35 -15.70 -21.92 -56.29
CA HIS A 35 -15.07 -20.77 -55.65
C HIS A 35 -13.70 -20.49 -56.32
N ARG A 36 -13.56 -19.32 -56.94
CA ARG A 36 -12.29 -18.80 -57.47
C ARG A 36 -11.62 -18.03 -56.33
N SER A 37 -10.41 -18.40 -55.92
CA SER A 37 -9.64 -17.63 -54.92
C SER A 37 -9.17 -16.30 -55.54
N SER A 38 -9.67 -15.18 -55.03
CA SER A 38 -9.14 -13.83 -55.34
C SER A 38 -8.55 -13.21 -54.07
N SER A 39 -7.23 -13.25 -53.96
CA SER A 39 -6.45 -12.70 -52.83
C SER A 39 -6.26 -11.17 -52.90
N SER A 40 -7.33 -10.39 -53.12
CA SER A 40 -7.16 -8.93 -53.28
C SER A 40 -8.40 -8.07 -52.96
N HIS A 41 -9.12 -8.32 -51.86
CA HIS A 41 -10.23 -7.44 -51.43
C HIS A 41 -9.87 -6.36 -50.40
N PRO A 42 -9.10 -6.61 -49.32
CA PRO A 42 -8.85 -5.58 -48.30
C PRO A 42 -7.94 -4.45 -48.80
N ILE A 43 -6.93 -4.78 -49.62
CA ILE A 43 -5.98 -3.81 -50.20
C ILE A 43 -6.68 -2.88 -51.21
N LYS A 44 -7.67 -3.38 -51.96
CA LYS A 44 -8.47 -2.56 -52.89
C LYS A 44 -9.43 -1.62 -52.15
N MET A 45 -9.97 -2.04 -51.00
CA MET A 45 -10.82 -1.19 -50.15
C MET A 45 -10.03 -0.02 -49.53
N ILE A 46 -8.81 -0.27 -49.04
CA ILE A 46 -7.95 0.77 -48.45
C ILE A 46 -7.58 1.83 -49.50
N ARG A 47 -7.25 1.42 -50.73
CA ARG A 47 -7.00 2.35 -51.85
C ARG A 47 -8.24 3.14 -52.26
N SER A 48 -9.42 2.52 -52.24
CA SER A 48 -10.71 3.17 -52.53
C SER A 48 -11.08 4.24 -51.49
N ILE A 49 -10.85 3.95 -50.20
CA ILE A 49 -11.08 4.89 -49.10
C ILE A 49 -10.07 6.04 -49.13
N GLY A 50 -8.78 5.74 -49.36
CA GLY A 50 -7.73 6.75 -49.51
C GLY A 50 -8.01 7.73 -50.65
N ASN A 51 -8.46 7.23 -51.81
CA ASN A 51 -8.82 8.08 -52.96
C ASN A 51 -10.06 8.95 -52.67
N ARG A 52 -11.04 8.45 -51.91
CA ARG A 52 -12.21 9.23 -51.48
C ARG A 52 -11.84 10.32 -50.48
N ILE A 53 -10.99 10.01 -49.51
CA ILE A 53 -10.47 11.01 -48.55
C ILE A 53 -9.68 12.08 -49.30
N GLN A 54 -8.81 11.69 -50.24
CA GLN A 54 -8.03 12.65 -51.04
C GLN A 54 -8.92 13.53 -51.92
N TYR A 55 -10.03 12.99 -52.45
CA TYR A 55 -11.02 13.75 -53.21
C TYR A 55 -11.78 14.75 -52.33
N TYR A 56 -12.24 14.32 -51.14
CA TYR A 56 -12.89 15.21 -50.17
C TYR A 56 -11.95 16.30 -49.65
N CYS A 57 -10.67 15.97 -49.42
CA CYS A 57 -9.66 16.95 -49.02
C CYS A 57 -9.37 17.99 -50.11
N LYS A 58 -9.49 17.62 -51.39
CA LYS A 58 -9.36 18.56 -52.52
C LYS A 58 -10.59 19.45 -52.71
N LEU A 59 -11.79 18.95 -52.43
CA LEU A 59 -13.04 19.71 -52.56
C LEU A 59 -13.28 20.71 -51.44
N HIS A 60 -12.84 20.41 -50.22
CA HIS A 60 -13.08 21.24 -49.04
C HIS A 60 -11.80 21.54 -48.26
N PRO A 61 -10.84 22.28 -48.86
CA PRO A 61 -9.56 22.59 -48.22
C PRO A 61 -9.73 23.36 -46.90
N LEU A 62 -10.73 24.24 -46.82
CA LEU A 62 -11.06 24.98 -45.60
C LEU A 62 -11.58 24.07 -44.48
N LEU A 63 -12.43 23.10 -44.79
CA LEU A 63 -12.98 22.16 -43.80
C LEU A 63 -11.88 21.28 -43.21
N VAL A 64 -10.97 20.78 -44.06
CA VAL A 64 -9.81 20.00 -43.61
C VAL A 64 -8.88 20.83 -42.74
N PHE A 65 -8.66 22.09 -43.10
CA PHE A 65 -7.88 23.03 -42.29
C PHE A 65 -8.52 23.24 -40.90
N VAL A 66 -9.83 23.47 -40.83
CA VAL A 66 -10.56 23.64 -39.56
C VAL A 66 -10.49 22.39 -38.68
N ILE A 67 -10.66 21.20 -39.27
CA ILE A 67 -10.55 19.93 -38.53
C ILE A 67 -9.13 19.72 -38.01
N SER A 68 -8.11 19.95 -38.85
CA SER A 68 -6.70 19.86 -38.45
C SER A 68 -6.35 20.85 -37.35
N LEU A 69 -6.87 22.08 -37.42
CA LEU A 69 -6.69 23.10 -36.40
C LEU A 69 -7.35 22.68 -35.08
N SER A 70 -8.57 22.15 -35.12
CA SER A 70 -9.29 21.65 -33.94
C SER A 70 -8.54 20.51 -33.24
N VAL A 71 -8.02 19.55 -34.01
CA VAL A 71 -7.19 18.45 -33.48
C VAL A 71 -5.88 18.99 -32.89
N GLY A 72 -5.21 19.93 -33.58
CA GLY A 72 -4.00 20.58 -33.07
C GLY A 72 -4.22 21.32 -31.75
N VAL A 73 -5.29 22.11 -31.66
CA VAL A 73 -5.68 22.81 -30.43
C VAL A 73 -6.03 21.83 -29.31
N SER A 74 -6.73 20.74 -29.62
CA SER A 74 -7.07 19.70 -28.63
C SER A 74 -5.82 19.00 -28.07
N ILE A 75 -4.84 18.70 -28.95
CA ILE A 75 -3.54 18.14 -28.54
C ILE A 75 -2.77 19.15 -27.69
N LEU A 76 -2.75 20.43 -28.06
CA LEU A 76 -2.10 21.48 -27.28
C LEU A 76 -2.75 21.68 -25.91
N ILE A 77 -4.08 21.60 -25.81
CA ILE A 77 -4.80 21.65 -24.53
C ILE A 77 -4.46 20.41 -23.69
N LEU A 78 -4.47 19.21 -24.27
CA LEU A 78 -4.08 17.98 -23.58
C LEU A 78 -2.64 18.03 -23.08
N LEU A 79 -1.70 18.50 -23.92
CA LEU A 79 -0.30 18.69 -23.56
C LEU A 79 -0.16 19.76 -22.47
N SER A 80 -0.91 20.86 -22.55
CA SER A 80 -0.89 21.92 -21.53
C SER A 80 -1.51 21.48 -20.20
N LEU A 81 -2.56 20.64 -20.22
CA LEU A 81 -3.14 20.03 -19.02
C LEU A 81 -2.19 18.99 -18.41
N TYR A 82 -1.50 18.23 -19.25
CA TYR A 82 -0.46 17.29 -18.84
C TYR A 82 0.76 18.04 -18.27
N GLU A 83 1.19 19.13 -18.90
CA GLU A 83 2.22 20.03 -18.38
C GLU A 83 1.78 20.73 -17.11
N ARG A 84 0.53 21.14 -16.95
CA ARG A 84 0.00 21.67 -15.68
C ARG A 84 0.01 20.60 -14.59
N GLY A 85 -0.32 19.36 -14.91
CA GLY A 85 -0.20 18.24 -13.97
C GLY A 85 1.26 18.01 -13.56
N TYR A 86 2.17 18.02 -14.53
CA TYR A 86 3.62 17.84 -14.32
C TYR A 86 4.27 19.03 -13.60
N GLN A 87 3.89 20.26 -13.94
CA GLN A 87 4.33 21.49 -13.28
C GLN A 87 3.70 21.66 -11.91
N MET A 88 2.48 21.18 -11.65
CA MET A 88 1.96 21.11 -10.27
C MET A 88 2.77 20.11 -9.44
N THR A 89 3.18 18.97 -10.00
CA THR A 89 4.10 18.05 -9.29
C THR A 89 5.52 18.59 -9.13
N ASN A 90 6.03 19.40 -10.06
CA ASN A 90 7.35 20.06 -9.95
C ASN A 90 7.34 21.36 -9.12
N ASN A 91 6.21 22.07 -9.02
CA ASN A 91 6.08 23.28 -8.19
C ASN A 91 5.96 22.95 -6.70
N TYR A 92 5.67 21.69 -6.33
CA TYR A 92 5.90 21.22 -4.96
C TYR A 92 7.39 21.06 -4.63
N GLN A 93 8.30 21.12 -5.62
CA GLN A 93 9.75 21.02 -5.41
C GLN A 93 10.49 22.37 -5.32
N ASN A 94 9.81 23.50 -5.12
CA ASN A 94 10.48 24.79 -4.86
C ASN A 94 9.78 25.67 -3.81
N TYR A 95 9.10 25.05 -2.84
CA TYR A 95 9.04 25.66 -1.52
C TYR A 95 10.23 25.10 -0.73
N ASP A 96 11.38 25.71 -1.00
CA ASP A 96 12.51 25.70 -0.06
C ASP A 96 12.03 26.44 1.20
N VAL A 97 11.28 25.70 2.01
CA VAL A 97 10.94 26.09 3.37
C VAL A 97 12.28 26.15 4.08
N SER A 98 12.88 27.34 4.08
CA SER A 98 14.06 27.66 4.87
C SER A 98 13.91 26.99 6.23
N SER A 99 14.96 26.31 6.69
CA SER A 99 15.01 25.42 7.87
C SER A 99 14.38 25.92 9.20
N SER A 100 13.81 27.12 9.23
CA SER A 100 13.08 27.79 10.30
C SER A 100 11.58 27.43 10.45
N SER A 101 11.00 26.45 9.72
CA SER A 101 9.53 26.23 9.76
C SER A 101 9.07 24.80 10.14
N TYR A 102 9.96 23.88 10.49
CA TYR A 102 9.54 22.60 11.06
C TYR A 102 9.38 22.72 12.59
N PRO A 103 8.35 22.11 13.21
CA PRO A 103 8.13 22.24 14.67
C PRO A 103 9.27 21.71 15.53
N LEU A 104 9.96 20.64 15.10
CA LEU A 104 10.95 19.91 15.88
C LEU A 104 12.23 19.59 15.07
N PRO A 105 12.92 20.60 14.50
CA PRO A 105 13.95 20.38 13.47
C PRO A 105 15.24 19.74 14.00
N ASN A 106 15.47 19.80 15.32
CA ASN A 106 16.71 19.32 15.94
C ASN A 106 16.69 17.82 16.30
N LEU A 107 15.54 17.15 16.17
CA LEU A 107 15.35 15.76 16.57
C LEU A 107 15.92 14.79 15.51
N GLN A 108 16.72 13.87 16.02
CA GLN A 108 17.51 12.81 15.36
C GLN A 108 16.78 11.52 15.09
N ASN A 109 16.12 11.06 16.15
CA ASN A 109 15.87 9.65 16.38
C ASN A 109 14.39 9.45 16.65
N LEU A 110 13.81 8.42 16.04
CA LEU A 110 12.41 8.06 16.27
C LEU A 110 12.34 6.99 17.35
N VAL A 111 11.61 7.26 18.43
CA VAL A 111 11.13 6.22 19.35
C VAL A 111 9.65 6.02 19.05
N MET A 112 9.30 4.86 18.51
CA MET A 112 7.94 4.53 18.10
C MET A 112 7.35 3.50 19.06
N VAL A 113 6.26 3.85 19.73
CA VAL A 113 5.51 2.92 20.59
C VAL A 113 4.28 2.45 19.84
N ALA A 114 4.21 1.15 19.55
CA ALA A 114 3.07 0.57 18.84
C ALA A 114 1.87 0.44 19.77
N GLY A 115 0.73 0.98 19.36
CA GLY A 115 -0.57 0.77 19.99
C GLY A 115 -1.05 -0.67 19.82
N HIS A 116 -1.77 -1.17 20.83
CA HIS A 116 -2.47 -2.47 20.77
C HIS A 116 -3.88 -2.42 21.36
N SER A 117 -4.26 -1.29 21.97
CA SER A 117 -5.52 -1.11 22.66
C SER A 117 -5.83 0.35 22.92
N VAL A 118 -7.11 0.65 23.16
CA VAL A 118 -7.61 2.00 23.45
C VAL A 118 -7.97 2.08 24.93
N TYR A 119 -7.43 3.07 25.64
CA TYR A 119 -7.89 3.41 26.99
C TYR A 119 -9.28 4.08 26.92
N THR A 120 -10.27 3.47 27.56
CA THR A 120 -11.69 3.85 27.46
C THR A 120 -12.31 4.30 28.78
N SER A 121 -11.55 4.31 29.88
CA SER A 121 -12.09 4.69 31.19
C SER A 121 -12.62 6.12 31.17
N SER A 122 -13.91 6.29 31.50
CA SER A 122 -14.58 7.59 31.59
C SER A 122 -14.35 8.32 32.91
N SER A 123 -13.78 7.65 33.91
CA SER A 123 -13.64 8.15 35.29
C SER A 123 -12.20 8.21 35.81
N CYS A 124 -11.21 8.27 34.91
CA CYS A 124 -9.79 8.19 35.29
C CYS A 124 -9.47 6.94 36.14
N GLY A 125 -10.02 5.79 35.72
CA GLY A 125 -9.80 4.49 36.36
C GLY A 125 -8.32 4.13 36.50
N LYS A 126 -8.05 3.08 37.28
CA LYS A 126 -6.70 2.54 37.44
C LYS A 126 -6.21 2.01 36.10
N VAL A 127 -5.16 2.62 35.55
CA VAL A 127 -4.62 2.32 34.19
C VAL A 127 -4.11 0.89 34.04
N ASP A 128 -3.81 0.23 35.15
CA ASP A 128 -3.41 -1.18 35.26
C ASP A 128 -4.61 -2.14 35.29
N LYS A 129 -5.84 -1.64 35.22
CA LYS A 129 -7.05 -2.47 35.20
C LYS A 129 -7.62 -2.68 33.80
N GLU A 130 -8.11 -3.89 33.59
CA GLU A 130 -8.70 -4.34 32.32
C GLU A 130 -10.04 -3.69 31.97
N ASP A 131 -10.74 -3.11 32.94
CA ASP A 131 -11.98 -2.34 32.73
C ASP A 131 -11.72 -0.96 32.13
N SER A 132 -10.48 -0.50 32.21
CA SER A 132 -10.07 0.83 31.76
C SER A 132 -9.56 0.82 30.31
N TRP A 133 -9.43 -0.37 29.71
CA TRP A 133 -9.01 -0.58 28.32
C TRP A 133 -10.06 -1.34 27.54
N PHE A 134 -10.19 -1.01 26.25
CA PHE A 134 -10.98 -1.80 25.33
C PHE A 134 -10.22 -3.09 24.99
N LEU A 135 -10.60 -4.21 25.59
CA LEU A 135 -10.05 -5.52 25.27
C LEU A 135 -10.96 -6.27 24.28
N GLU A 136 -10.39 -6.97 23.30
CA GLU A 136 -11.17 -7.84 22.42
C GLU A 136 -11.93 -8.89 23.25
N SER A 137 -13.12 -9.26 22.78
CA SER A 137 -14.07 -10.10 23.48
C SER A 137 -13.69 -11.59 23.45
N TYR A 138 -12.54 -11.98 24.01
CA TYR A 138 -12.25 -13.38 24.44
C TYR A 138 -10.92 -13.51 25.21
N PRO A 139 -10.90 -14.27 26.32
CA PRO A 139 -11.18 -13.70 27.64
C PRO A 139 -10.25 -12.53 28.00
N LYS A 140 -10.75 -11.59 28.83
CA LYS A 140 -9.91 -10.57 29.46
C LYS A 140 -8.79 -11.28 30.21
N ASN A 141 -7.59 -11.34 29.63
CA ASN A 141 -6.45 -11.96 30.29
C ASN A 141 -6.01 -11.01 31.40
N PRO A 142 -6.12 -11.39 32.69
CA PRO A 142 -5.67 -10.51 33.77
C PRO A 142 -4.19 -10.15 33.59
N GLY A 143 -3.86 -8.86 33.56
CA GLY A 143 -2.52 -8.32 33.32
C GLY A 143 -2.29 -7.71 31.94
N GLN A 144 -3.29 -7.65 31.06
CA GLN A 144 -3.13 -7.15 29.68
C GLN A 144 -2.97 -5.63 29.66
N ALA A 145 -3.76 -4.92 30.47
CA ALA A 145 -3.61 -3.49 30.72
C ALA A 145 -2.21 -3.14 31.21
N ALA A 146 -1.64 -3.96 32.11
CA ALA A 146 -0.28 -3.76 32.61
C ALA A 146 0.76 -3.83 31.49
N THR A 147 0.53 -4.63 30.45
CA THR A 147 1.44 -4.67 29.28
C THR A 147 1.35 -3.41 28.44
N PHE A 148 0.15 -2.85 28.23
CA PHE A 148 0.00 -1.57 27.53
C PHE A 148 0.66 -0.42 28.29
N VAL A 149 0.50 -0.41 29.62
CA VAL A 149 1.22 0.52 30.50
C VAL A 149 2.73 0.35 30.37
N ALA A 150 3.23 -0.89 30.35
CA ALA A 150 4.66 -1.16 30.16
C ALA A 150 5.18 -0.61 28.81
N HIS A 151 4.43 -0.76 27.71
CA HIS A 151 4.83 -0.15 26.43
C HIS A 151 5.00 1.37 26.54
N ILE A 152 4.07 2.05 27.22
CA ILE A 152 4.10 3.50 27.42
C ILE A 152 5.33 3.88 28.25
N GLN A 153 5.55 3.21 29.38
CA GLN A 153 6.65 3.49 30.29
C GLN A 153 8.02 3.22 29.64
N GLU A 154 8.17 2.12 28.90
CA GLU A 154 9.40 1.82 28.17
C GLU A 154 9.67 2.85 27.07
N GLY A 155 8.66 3.24 26.29
CA GLY A 155 8.81 4.30 25.27
C GLY A 155 9.28 5.63 25.85
N ILE A 156 8.66 6.05 26.97
CA ILE A 156 9.07 7.23 27.72
C ILE A 156 10.50 7.06 28.26
N GLY A 157 10.83 5.91 28.85
CA GLY A 157 12.14 5.62 29.40
C GLY A 157 13.26 5.60 28.36
N VAL A 158 12.99 5.11 27.15
CA VAL A 158 13.93 5.17 26.01
C VAL A 158 14.10 6.60 25.54
N ALA A 159 13.01 7.33 25.28
CA ALA A 159 13.07 8.71 24.79
C ALA A 159 13.66 9.70 25.81
N ALA A 160 13.52 9.44 27.11
CA ALA A 160 14.11 10.25 28.18
C ALA A 160 15.65 10.19 28.20
N LYS A 161 16.24 9.11 27.68
CA LYS A 161 17.70 8.91 27.63
C LYS A 161 18.36 9.63 26.44
N ASP A 162 17.56 10.10 25.48
CA ASP A 162 18.02 10.76 24.27
C ASP A 162 17.25 12.07 24.04
N ASN A 163 17.90 13.20 24.32
CA ASN A 163 17.31 14.53 24.14
C ASN A 163 17.03 14.87 22.66
N ARG A 164 17.54 14.07 21.72
CA ARG A 164 17.27 14.20 20.28
C ARG A 164 16.21 13.23 19.79
N ALA A 165 15.60 12.44 20.67
CA ALA A 165 14.53 11.53 20.31
C ALA A 165 13.19 12.27 20.19
N LEU A 166 12.42 11.91 19.17
CA LEU A 166 10.99 12.16 19.06
C LEU A 166 10.25 10.89 19.45
N LEU A 167 9.43 10.95 20.50
CA LEU A 167 8.56 9.83 20.87
C LEU A 167 7.23 9.95 20.14
N LEU A 168 6.86 8.92 19.38
CA LEU A 168 5.55 8.80 18.74
C LEU A 168 4.80 7.60 19.31
N PHE A 169 3.66 7.85 19.94
CA PHE A 169 2.65 6.81 20.12
C PHE A 169 1.93 6.61 18.79
N SER A 170 1.90 5.40 18.25
CA SER A 170 1.35 5.11 16.92
C SER A 170 0.22 4.09 16.97
N GLY A 171 -0.90 4.39 16.31
CA GLY A 171 -2.06 3.52 16.21
C GLY A 171 -3.35 4.32 16.10
N GLY A 172 -4.18 3.96 15.12
CA GLY A 172 -5.40 4.69 14.80
C GLY A 172 -6.67 4.24 15.51
N GLU A 173 -7.80 4.77 15.05
CA GLU A 173 -9.15 4.46 15.55
C GLU A 173 -9.65 3.11 15.00
N THR A 174 -9.01 2.01 15.40
CA THR A 174 -9.23 0.70 14.75
C THR A 174 -10.45 -0.08 15.26
N ARG A 175 -11.14 0.43 16.29
CA ARG A 175 -12.19 -0.31 17.03
C ARG A 175 -13.44 0.54 17.22
N ARG A 176 -14.55 0.13 16.58
CA ARG A 176 -15.82 0.88 16.59
C ARG A 176 -16.38 1.03 18.00
N GLU A 177 -16.29 -0.04 18.78
CA GLU A 177 -16.87 -0.13 20.12
C GLU A 177 -16.07 0.66 21.17
N ALA A 178 -14.82 1.03 20.87
CA ALA A 178 -14.01 1.90 21.73
C ALA A 178 -14.36 3.40 21.58
N GLY A 179 -15.19 3.74 20.59
CA GLY A 179 -15.51 5.10 20.18
C GLY A 179 -14.43 5.72 19.28
N PRO A 180 -14.59 6.99 18.87
CA PRO A 180 -13.67 7.69 17.96
C PRO A 180 -12.41 8.13 18.72
N ARG A 181 -11.65 7.16 19.21
CA ARG A 181 -10.39 7.36 19.95
C ARG A 181 -9.31 6.49 19.35
N SER A 182 -8.19 7.11 19.00
CA SER A 182 -7.04 6.38 18.48
C SER A 182 -6.28 5.70 19.61
N GLU A 183 -5.63 4.57 19.30
CA GLU A 183 -4.74 3.90 20.26
C GLU A 183 -3.63 4.86 20.72
N ALA A 184 -3.06 5.64 19.79
CA ALA A 184 -2.04 6.64 20.04
C ALA A 184 -2.46 7.75 21.02
N GLN A 185 -3.62 8.39 20.80
CA GLN A 185 -4.14 9.39 21.74
C GLN A 185 -4.40 8.79 23.11
N SER A 186 -4.87 7.55 23.16
CA SER A 186 -5.16 6.88 24.42
C SER A 186 -3.88 6.65 25.24
N TYR A 187 -2.76 6.30 24.59
CA TYR A 187 -1.46 6.14 25.22
C TYR A 187 -0.92 7.49 25.72
N TRP A 188 -1.02 8.54 24.89
CA TRP A 188 -0.66 9.91 25.27
C TRP A 188 -1.44 10.37 26.52
N ALA A 189 -2.76 10.21 26.52
CA ALA A 189 -3.63 10.62 27.61
C ALA A 189 -3.31 9.87 28.92
N VAL A 190 -3.01 8.57 28.84
CA VAL A 190 -2.59 7.78 30.00
C VAL A 190 -1.29 8.35 30.58
N ALA A 191 -0.26 8.55 29.76
CA ALA A 191 1.01 9.11 30.20
C ALA A 191 0.88 10.52 30.81
N GLU A 192 0.07 11.37 30.18
CA GLU A 192 -0.26 12.71 30.68
C GLU A 192 -0.94 12.65 32.05
N SER A 193 -1.99 11.83 32.18
CA SER A 193 -2.76 11.71 33.44
C SER A 193 -1.93 11.19 34.62
N LYS A 194 -0.83 10.48 34.33
CA LYS A 194 0.08 9.92 35.33
C LYS A 194 1.32 10.77 35.57
N GLY A 195 1.48 11.87 34.83
CA GLY A 195 2.66 12.72 34.92
C GLY A 195 3.95 12.03 34.50
N TRP A 196 3.88 11.01 33.64
CA TRP A 196 5.04 10.18 33.29
C TRP A 196 6.06 10.87 32.39
N PHE A 197 5.70 11.96 31.72
CA PHE A 197 6.67 12.74 30.94
C PHE A 197 7.74 13.40 31.81
N GLY A 198 7.46 13.63 33.10
CA GLY A 198 8.39 14.27 34.02
C GLY A 198 8.75 15.69 33.57
N GLN A 199 9.91 15.84 32.93
CA GLN A 199 10.43 17.14 32.47
C GLN A 199 9.65 17.69 31.26
N GLU A 200 9.52 19.02 31.19
CA GLU A 200 8.81 19.69 30.09
C GLU A 200 9.38 19.37 28.70
N ASP A 201 10.70 19.16 28.61
CA ASP A 201 11.39 18.83 27.37
C ASP A 201 10.87 17.53 26.73
N LEU A 202 10.75 16.43 27.49
CA LEU A 202 10.25 15.16 26.97
C LEU A 202 8.78 15.27 26.54
N ARG A 203 7.96 15.97 27.33
CA ARG A 203 6.56 16.22 26.98
C ARG A 203 6.46 16.98 25.65
N SER A 204 7.31 17.99 25.42
CA SER A 204 7.30 18.80 24.19
C SER A 204 7.73 18.03 22.93
N ARG A 205 8.50 16.95 23.10
CA ARG A 205 9.02 16.09 22.02
C ARG A 205 8.30 14.73 21.94
N THR A 206 7.09 14.65 22.47
CA THR A 206 6.26 13.46 22.35
C THR A 206 4.93 13.79 21.70
N LEU A 207 4.58 13.06 20.64
CA LEU A 207 3.39 13.28 19.82
C LEU A 207 2.72 11.95 19.44
N THR A 208 1.64 12.05 18.65
CA THR A 208 0.84 10.92 18.19
C THR A 208 0.93 10.74 16.66
N GLU A 209 0.82 9.48 16.25
CA GLU A 209 0.51 9.03 14.89
C GLU A 209 -0.80 8.23 14.97
N GLU A 210 -1.88 8.73 14.37
CA GLU A 210 -3.25 8.29 14.70
C GLU A 210 -3.98 7.57 13.57
N HIS A 211 -3.27 7.11 12.55
CA HIS A 211 -3.86 6.59 11.34
C HIS A 211 -3.45 5.15 11.03
N ALA A 212 -2.42 4.63 11.69
CA ALA A 212 -1.99 3.25 11.45
C ALA A 212 -3.02 2.21 11.88
N ARG A 213 -3.33 1.28 10.98
CA ARG A 213 -4.32 0.19 11.19
C ARG A 213 -3.67 -1.16 11.43
N ASP A 214 -2.38 -1.29 11.14
CA ASP A 214 -1.59 -2.47 11.45
C ASP A 214 -0.16 -2.09 11.87
N SER A 215 0.65 -3.11 12.19
CA SER A 215 2.04 -2.94 12.62
C SER A 215 2.97 -2.40 11.54
N PHE A 216 2.67 -2.65 10.26
CA PHE A 216 3.49 -2.15 9.16
C PHE A 216 3.23 -0.65 8.97
N GLU A 217 1.95 -0.25 8.94
CA GLU A 217 1.55 1.15 8.93
C GLU A 217 2.06 1.88 10.16
N ASN A 218 2.03 1.25 11.33
CA ASN A 218 2.59 1.79 12.57
C ASN A 218 4.03 2.30 12.37
N LEU A 219 4.89 1.47 11.75
CA LEU A 219 6.26 1.84 11.44
C LEU A 219 6.33 2.89 10.32
N LEU A 220 5.75 2.61 9.16
CA LEU A 220 5.86 3.45 7.97
C LEU A 220 5.26 4.86 8.19
N PHE A 221 4.11 4.93 8.84
CA PHE A 221 3.43 6.19 9.13
C PHE A 221 4.19 6.98 10.19
N SER A 222 4.79 6.33 11.19
CA SER A 222 5.63 7.02 12.17
C SER A 222 6.92 7.59 11.55
N VAL A 223 7.53 6.87 10.59
CA VAL A 223 8.67 7.40 9.82
C VAL A 223 8.25 8.64 9.03
N CYS A 224 7.07 8.61 8.42
CA CYS A 224 6.57 9.77 7.70
C CYS A 224 6.21 10.92 8.64
N ARG A 225 5.52 10.64 9.75
CA ARG A 225 5.18 11.62 10.78
C ARG A 225 6.42 12.30 11.38
N PHE A 226 7.50 11.55 11.56
CA PHE A 226 8.79 12.11 11.94
C PHE A 226 9.30 13.13 10.92
N ARG A 227 9.25 12.79 9.62
CA ARG A 227 9.67 13.69 8.53
C ARG A 227 8.83 14.97 8.45
N GLU A 228 7.53 14.88 8.70
CA GLU A 228 6.63 16.04 8.79
C GLU A 228 7.01 16.99 9.91
N LEU A 229 7.41 16.46 11.06
CA LEU A 229 7.69 17.23 12.27
C LEU A 229 9.10 17.82 12.31
N THR A 230 10.06 17.13 11.70
CA THR A 230 11.50 17.44 11.86
C THR A 230 12.14 17.97 10.58
N GLY A 231 11.51 17.81 9.43
CA GLY A 231 12.11 18.18 8.15
C GLY A 231 13.11 17.15 7.58
N THR A 232 13.45 16.11 8.34
CA THR A 232 14.40 15.06 7.91
C THR A 232 13.88 13.67 8.27
N TYR A 233 14.43 12.61 7.68
CA TYR A 233 14.09 11.24 8.07
C TYR A 233 14.92 10.81 9.30
N PRO A 234 14.41 9.89 10.14
CA PRO A 234 15.10 9.50 11.36
C PRO A 234 16.45 8.86 11.06
N GLN A 235 17.48 9.23 11.81
CA GLN A 235 18.78 8.58 11.75
C GLN A 235 18.73 7.18 12.36
N ASN A 236 18.07 7.05 13.52
CA ASN A 236 17.82 5.80 14.20
C ASN A 236 16.32 5.63 14.47
N ILE A 237 15.86 4.38 14.44
CA ILE A 237 14.49 4.02 14.83
C ILE A 237 14.58 3.03 15.98
N THR A 238 13.90 3.31 17.09
CA THR A 238 13.67 2.35 18.17
C THR A 238 12.18 2.05 18.24
N VAL A 239 11.80 0.79 18.06
CA VAL A 239 10.40 0.35 18.20
C VAL A 239 10.18 -0.26 19.57
N VAL A 240 9.13 0.17 20.26
CA VAL A 240 8.64 -0.42 21.52
C VAL A 240 7.33 -1.13 21.26
N SER A 241 7.31 -2.45 21.46
CA SER A 241 6.11 -3.28 21.31
C SER A 241 6.28 -4.61 22.07
N TYR A 242 5.41 -5.58 21.80
CA TYR A 242 5.49 -6.91 22.40
C TYR A 242 6.78 -7.64 22.01
N ASP A 243 7.42 -8.33 22.95
CA ASP A 243 8.62 -9.16 22.72
C ASP A 243 8.45 -10.14 21.55
N PHE A 244 7.31 -10.84 21.50
CA PHE A 244 7.05 -11.83 20.47
C PHE A 244 6.94 -11.24 19.05
N LYS A 245 6.72 -9.92 18.89
CA LYS A 245 6.63 -9.24 17.58
C LYS A 245 7.98 -8.75 17.02
N GLU A 246 9.06 -8.85 17.80
CA GLU A 246 10.40 -8.35 17.43
C GLU A 246 10.82 -8.82 16.04
N GLN A 247 10.76 -10.13 15.81
CA GLN A 247 11.16 -10.74 14.55
C GLN A 247 10.43 -10.15 13.34
N ARG A 248 9.15 -9.82 13.49
CA ARG A 248 8.36 -9.22 12.41
C ARG A 248 8.75 -7.76 12.17
N PHE A 249 8.99 -6.96 13.21
CA PHE A 249 9.44 -5.59 13.02
C PHE A 249 10.86 -5.52 12.45
N VAL A 250 11.80 -6.26 13.04
CA VAL A 250 13.23 -6.20 12.72
C VAL A 250 13.53 -6.84 11.36
N HIS A 251 12.96 -8.00 11.03
CA HIS A 251 13.36 -8.72 9.81
C HIS A 251 12.37 -8.58 8.65
N LEU A 252 11.11 -8.18 8.90
CA LEU A 252 10.13 -8.00 7.84
C LEU A 252 9.81 -6.52 7.61
N HIS A 253 9.25 -5.81 8.59
CA HIS A 253 8.79 -4.43 8.37
C HIS A 253 9.93 -3.46 8.06
N ARG A 254 11.00 -3.51 8.86
CA ARG A 254 12.23 -2.73 8.60
C ARG A 254 12.79 -3.03 7.20
N ALA A 255 12.90 -4.31 6.86
CA ALA A 255 13.43 -4.74 5.56
C ALA A 255 12.52 -4.31 4.40
N ALA A 256 11.19 -4.35 4.57
CA ALA A 256 10.22 -3.90 3.58
C ALA A 256 10.32 -2.39 3.31
N ILE A 257 10.55 -1.58 4.35
CA ILE A 257 10.87 -0.16 4.16
C ILE A 257 12.36 0.07 3.82
N GLY A 258 13.19 -0.96 3.70
CA GLY A 258 14.61 -0.85 3.36
C GLY A 258 15.46 -0.06 4.36
N PHE A 259 15.03 0.06 5.62
CA PHE A 259 15.76 0.85 6.64
C PHE A 259 16.98 0.06 7.17
N PRO A 260 18.14 0.69 7.40
CA PRO A 260 19.36 -0.01 7.84
C PRO A 260 19.18 -0.75 9.17
N GLU A 261 19.59 -2.01 9.22
CA GLU A 261 19.59 -2.86 10.41
C GLU A 261 20.47 -2.27 11.52
N SER A 262 21.64 -1.75 11.16
CA SER A 262 22.58 -1.09 12.08
C SER A 262 22.00 0.13 12.83
N ARG A 263 20.88 0.68 12.36
CA ARG A 263 20.22 1.87 12.93
C ARG A 263 18.79 1.59 13.40
N PHE A 264 18.40 0.32 13.45
CA PHE A 264 17.07 -0.12 13.86
C PHE A 264 17.14 -0.94 15.13
N PHE A 265 16.51 -0.45 16.19
CA PHE A 265 16.52 -1.05 17.52
C PHE A 265 15.10 -1.48 17.91
N TYR A 266 15.01 -2.48 18.78
CA TYR A 266 13.74 -3.00 19.26
C TYR A 266 13.78 -3.18 20.78
N VAL A 267 12.72 -2.74 21.46
CA VAL A 267 12.51 -2.92 22.89
C VAL A 267 11.21 -3.69 23.08
N GLY A 268 11.35 -4.96 23.45
CA GLY A 268 10.21 -5.86 23.68
C GLY A 268 9.74 -5.81 25.12
N THR A 269 8.44 -5.61 25.35
CA THR A 269 7.83 -5.87 26.65
C THR A 269 7.14 -7.24 26.64
N PRO A 270 7.22 -8.01 27.73
CA PRO A 270 6.69 -9.36 27.77
C PRO A 270 5.16 -9.37 27.70
N ALA A 271 4.61 -10.35 26.98
CA ALA A 271 3.21 -10.72 27.15
C ALA A 271 2.98 -11.38 28.52
N ILE A 272 1.73 -11.36 28.99
CA ILE A 272 1.31 -12.12 30.18
C ILE A 272 1.62 -13.61 29.97
N SER A 273 2.16 -14.26 31.00
CA SER A 273 2.60 -15.66 30.96
C SER A 273 1.52 -16.63 30.44
N THR A 274 0.26 -16.44 30.84
CA THR A 274 -0.88 -17.29 30.47
C THR A 274 -1.26 -17.17 28.99
N ALA A 275 -1.01 -16.01 28.37
CA ALA A 275 -1.32 -15.75 26.96
C ALA A 275 -0.11 -15.92 26.03
N LYS A 276 1.11 -16.04 26.59
CA LYS A 276 2.37 -16.01 25.83
C LYS A 276 2.44 -17.05 24.71
N VAL A 277 2.07 -18.30 24.99
CA VAL A 277 2.12 -19.39 24.00
C VAL A 277 1.15 -19.15 22.85
N ALA A 278 -0.09 -18.76 23.16
CA ALA A 278 -1.10 -18.46 22.15
C ALA A 278 -0.69 -17.23 21.31
N ALA A 279 -0.14 -16.20 21.95
CA ALA A 279 0.37 -15.00 21.27
C ALA A 279 1.52 -15.34 20.31
N GLN A 280 2.48 -16.16 20.73
CA GLN A 280 3.59 -16.62 19.88
C GLN A 280 3.10 -17.43 18.68
N LYS A 281 2.12 -18.32 18.88
CA LYS A 281 1.51 -19.10 17.79
C LYS A 281 0.77 -18.19 16.80
N GLY A 282 -0.04 -17.25 17.30
CA GLY A 282 -0.74 -16.29 16.47
C GLY A 282 0.21 -15.39 15.69
N GLU A 283 1.29 -14.94 16.33
CA GLU A 283 2.32 -14.13 15.69
C GLU A 283 3.08 -14.89 14.60
N ALA A 284 3.39 -16.18 14.80
CA ALA A 284 4.04 -16.99 13.75
C ALA A 284 3.22 -17.02 12.45
N ILE A 285 1.88 -17.08 12.55
CA ILE A 285 0.98 -17.03 11.40
C ILE A 285 1.04 -15.65 10.73
N VAL A 286 0.97 -14.57 11.51
CA VAL A 286 1.03 -13.20 10.98
C VAL A 286 2.38 -12.91 10.34
N ARG A 287 3.48 -13.40 10.92
CA ARG A 287 4.82 -13.28 10.36
C ARG A 287 4.95 -14.00 9.01
N ALA A 288 4.39 -15.21 8.88
CA ALA A 288 4.34 -15.90 7.59
C ALA A 288 3.54 -15.11 6.54
N GLN A 289 2.43 -14.48 6.93
CA GLN A 289 1.65 -13.62 6.03
C GLN A 289 2.44 -12.41 5.54
N PHE A 290 3.17 -11.72 6.43
CA PHE A 290 4.02 -10.58 6.03
C PHE A 290 5.27 -11.02 5.25
N GLN A 291 5.70 -12.27 5.37
CA GLN A 291 6.78 -12.79 4.54
C GLN A 291 6.34 -12.96 3.07
N GLU A 292 5.08 -13.31 2.84
CA GLU A 292 4.49 -13.41 1.50
C GLU A 292 4.00 -12.06 0.95
N ASP A 293 3.53 -11.17 1.82
CA ASP A 293 3.00 -9.85 1.50
C ASP A 293 3.63 -8.77 2.40
N PRO A 294 4.88 -8.34 2.10
CA PRO A 294 5.66 -7.46 2.98
C PRO A 294 5.03 -6.10 3.26
N TYR A 295 4.12 -5.65 2.40
CA TYR A 295 3.45 -4.35 2.49
C TYR A 295 1.98 -4.47 2.93
N GLY A 296 1.50 -5.69 3.18
CA GLY A 296 0.13 -5.96 3.65
C GLY A 296 -0.94 -5.47 2.67
N CYS A 297 -0.71 -5.65 1.37
CA CYS A 297 -1.60 -5.19 0.30
C CYS A 297 -2.59 -6.25 -0.20
N ARG A 298 -2.47 -7.50 0.24
CA ARG A 298 -3.24 -8.64 -0.29
C ARG A 298 -3.78 -9.52 0.84
N GLY A 299 -4.60 -10.49 0.44
CA GLY A 299 -4.98 -11.62 1.30
C GLY A 299 -5.70 -11.22 2.59
N SER A 300 -5.35 -11.90 3.68
CA SER A 300 -5.93 -11.67 5.02
C SER A 300 -5.48 -10.34 5.63
N LEU A 301 -4.23 -9.92 5.39
CA LEU A 301 -3.67 -8.68 5.92
C LEU A 301 -4.45 -7.47 5.40
N TYR A 302 -4.66 -7.39 4.09
CA TYR A 302 -5.42 -6.30 3.48
C TYR A 302 -6.88 -6.26 3.96
N ARG A 303 -7.56 -7.42 4.02
CA ARG A 303 -8.94 -7.49 4.54
C ARG A 303 -9.03 -7.03 5.99
N LYS A 304 -8.06 -7.42 6.82
CA LYS A 304 -7.96 -6.99 8.22
C LYS A 304 -7.73 -5.48 8.32
N LYS A 305 -6.87 -4.92 7.47
CA LYS A 305 -6.62 -3.47 7.38
C LYS A 305 -7.88 -2.69 7.00
N LEU A 306 -8.64 -3.16 6.01
CA LEU A 306 -9.93 -2.56 5.64
C LEU A 306 -10.96 -2.61 6.77
N GLY A 307 -11.01 -3.70 7.53
CA GLY A 307 -11.91 -3.83 8.68
C GLY A 307 -11.54 -2.97 9.89
N ARG A 308 -10.34 -2.37 9.90
CA ARG A 308 -9.79 -1.54 10.98
C ARG A 308 -9.90 -0.04 10.72
N ASP A 309 -10.83 0.36 9.88
CA ASP A 309 -11.22 1.76 9.67
C ASP A 309 -12.73 1.96 9.87
N PRO A 310 -13.27 1.65 11.07
CA PRO A 310 -14.70 1.73 11.35
C PRO A 310 -15.28 3.15 11.29
N PHE A 311 -14.43 4.18 11.35
CA PHE A 311 -14.83 5.59 11.31
C PHE A 311 -14.53 6.26 9.96
N HIS A 312 -14.02 5.49 8.98
CA HIS A 312 -13.71 5.96 7.63
C HIS A 312 -12.81 7.21 7.60
N ARG A 313 -11.73 7.15 8.39
CA ARG A 313 -10.78 8.26 8.55
C ARG A 313 -9.97 8.44 7.26
N SER A 314 -9.89 9.68 6.79
CA SER A 314 -8.94 10.01 5.71
C SER A 314 -7.51 9.80 6.21
N ILE A 315 -6.71 9.03 5.46
CA ILE A 315 -5.30 8.79 5.76
C ILE A 315 -4.47 9.94 5.17
N PRO A 316 -3.70 10.70 5.97
CA PRO A 316 -2.98 11.87 5.49
C PRO A 316 -1.73 11.50 4.67
N TYR A 317 -1.17 10.31 4.88
CA TYR A 317 0.06 9.89 4.21
C TYR A 317 -0.18 9.43 2.76
N PRO A 318 0.79 9.63 1.85
CA PRO A 318 2.17 10.11 2.08
C PRO A 318 2.34 11.64 2.04
N ASN A 319 1.29 12.44 2.21
CA ASN A 319 1.47 13.89 2.29
C ASN A 319 2.46 14.20 3.43
N GLY A 320 3.38 15.13 3.18
CA GLY A 320 4.46 15.44 4.11
C GLY A 320 5.74 14.60 3.96
N CYS A 321 5.73 13.56 3.13
CA CYS A 321 6.87 12.67 2.88
C CYS A 321 7.05 12.32 1.39
N PRO A 322 7.22 13.34 0.52
CA PRO A 322 7.25 13.14 -0.93
C PRO A 322 8.37 12.18 -1.36
N GLU A 323 9.49 12.15 -0.63
CA GLU A 323 10.66 11.32 -0.98
C GLU A 323 10.38 9.81 -0.85
N ILE A 324 9.34 9.40 -0.10
CA ILE A 324 8.93 8.00 0.04
C ILE A 324 7.52 7.75 -0.48
N GLU A 325 6.93 8.66 -1.26
CA GLU A 325 5.58 8.50 -1.84
C GLU A 325 5.44 7.18 -2.61
N GLY A 326 6.47 6.80 -3.37
CA GLY A 326 6.48 5.56 -4.14
C GLY A 326 6.47 4.30 -3.25
N LEU A 327 7.06 4.35 -2.05
CA LEU A 327 7.03 3.25 -1.08
C LEU A 327 5.61 3.00 -0.56
N PHE A 328 4.84 4.06 -0.29
CA PHE A 328 3.44 3.95 0.14
C PHE A 328 2.52 3.31 -0.91
N ARG A 329 2.86 3.46 -2.19
CA ARG A 329 2.09 2.87 -3.31
C ARG A 329 2.56 1.47 -3.70
N TYR A 330 3.64 0.97 -3.09
CA TYR A 330 4.25 -0.28 -3.49
C TYR A 330 3.58 -1.48 -2.82
N CYS A 331 3.26 -2.50 -3.63
CA CYS A 331 2.55 -3.72 -3.21
C CYS A 331 3.14 -4.97 -3.89
N GLY A 332 4.47 -5.00 -4.05
CA GLY A 332 5.21 -6.14 -4.59
C GLY A 332 5.66 -7.12 -3.50
N SER A 333 6.10 -8.32 -3.91
CA SER A 333 6.72 -9.30 -3.00
C SER A 333 8.22 -9.11 -2.82
N ALA A 334 8.87 -8.34 -3.71
CA ALA A 334 10.28 -7.99 -3.61
C ALA A 334 10.48 -6.72 -2.77
N PRO A 335 11.71 -6.43 -2.30
CA PRO A 335 12.03 -5.13 -1.73
C PRO A 335 11.72 -3.98 -2.70
N TYR A 336 11.30 -2.84 -2.16
CA TYR A 336 10.95 -1.66 -2.94
C TYR A 336 12.15 -1.24 -3.81
N PRO A 337 12.01 -1.15 -5.15
CA PRO A 337 13.15 -0.92 -6.04
C PRO A 337 13.56 0.56 -6.11
N GLY A 338 12.69 1.48 -5.65
CA GLY A 338 12.96 2.92 -5.71
C GLY A 338 14.06 3.38 -4.77
N SER A 339 14.48 4.62 -4.95
CA SER A 339 15.43 5.28 -4.07
C SER A 339 14.74 5.64 -2.76
N LEU A 340 15.46 5.48 -1.65
CA LEU A 340 14.99 5.82 -0.32
C LEU A 340 15.97 6.83 0.31
N PRO A 341 15.50 7.67 1.25
CA PRO A 341 16.30 8.76 1.81
C PRO A 341 17.34 8.28 2.83
N TRP A 342 17.32 6.99 3.20
CA TRP A 342 18.35 6.34 3.99
C TRP A 342 19.28 5.49 3.11
N PRO A 343 20.56 5.32 3.49
CA PRO A 343 21.51 4.50 2.75
C PRO A 343 21.02 3.05 2.66
N LYS A 344 21.31 2.40 1.53
CA LYS A 344 21.19 0.95 1.43
C LYS A 344 22.35 0.32 2.20
N GLU A 345 22.07 -0.67 3.03
CA GLU A 345 23.14 -1.52 3.56
C GLU A 345 23.68 -2.34 2.38
N LEU A 346 24.99 -2.22 2.14
CA LEU A 346 25.72 -3.13 1.27
C LEU A 346 25.85 -4.43 2.06
N ASN A 347 25.16 -5.49 1.61
CA ASN A 347 25.29 -6.83 2.16
C ASN A 347 26.73 -7.36 2.04
#